data_AF-A0A9P0JVQ1-F1
#
_entry.id   AF-A0A9P0JVQ1-F1
#
_cell.length_a   1.000
_cell.length_b   1.000
_cell.length_c   1.000
_cell.angle_alpha   90.00
_cell.angle_beta   90.00
_cell.angle_gamma   90.00
#
_symmetry.space_group_name_H-M   'P 1'
#
loop_
_entity.id
_entity.type
_entity.pdbx_description
1 polymer ?
#
loop_
_entity_poly.entity_id
_entity_poly.type
_entity_poly.pdbx_seq_one_letter_code
_entity_poly.pdbx_strand_id
1 'polypeptide(L)'
;MSEKDYAPLSSACVRALNDKLYEKRKTAALEIEKMVKEFAAVNNTGQIKRLLKVLGQDFALSQNPHARKGGLIGLAAIAIALGKDTGLYTDELIKPILGCMADQDLRVRYYACESLYNVVKVSRGAVLPHFAAIFNSLSKIATDPDQHVKNASELLDRLLKDIVVESTTFDLDGFIPLLREKIYTKSPFARQFVISWISILNTEPRLDLIGYLPELLDGLFRILDDTNLEVKKICETILGEFLRGIKSDPSKVNFGAMINILINHAQEKSDDLVQFTAITWIKEFVQLSGPAMLPHVSGIFTAVLPCLAYDTDARRSILIFITNIILRHIYFISSLAYLLSCFYVM
;
A
#
# COMPACT_ATOMS: atom_id res chain seq x y z
N MET A 1 31.22 -25.98 -22.88
CA MET A 1 30.49 -25.30 -21.79
C MET A 1 31.16 -25.70 -20.50
N SER A 2 31.76 -24.77 -19.75
CA SER A 2 32.32 -25.10 -18.43
C SER A 2 31.22 -25.74 -17.59
N GLU A 3 31.44 -26.96 -17.09
CA GLU A 3 30.50 -27.58 -16.14
C GLU A 3 30.38 -26.64 -14.94
N LYS A 4 29.26 -25.92 -14.85
CA LYS A 4 28.97 -25.09 -13.69
C LYS A 4 28.93 -26.02 -12.48
N ASP A 5 29.75 -25.73 -11.48
CA ASP A 5 29.76 -26.48 -10.23
C ASP A 5 28.50 -26.13 -9.43
N TYR A 6 27.50 -27.01 -9.52
CA TYR A 6 26.23 -26.91 -8.82
C TYR A 6 26.27 -27.50 -7.40
N ALA A 7 27.42 -27.94 -6.91
CA ALA A 7 27.51 -28.47 -5.56
C ALA A 7 26.99 -27.43 -4.53
N PRO A 8 26.29 -27.88 -3.47
CA PRO A 8 26.13 -29.27 -3.05
C PRO A 8 24.98 -30.04 -3.73
N LEU A 9 24.30 -29.48 -4.75
CA LEU A 9 23.24 -30.19 -5.46
C LEU A 9 23.81 -31.36 -6.27
N SER A 10 23.15 -32.53 -6.17
CA SER A 10 23.45 -33.68 -7.01
C SER A 10 23.09 -33.41 -8.47
N SER A 11 23.76 -34.09 -9.42
CA SER A 11 23.43 -33.98 -10.85
C SER A 11 21.99 -34.43 -11.16
N ALA A 12 21.45 -35.36 -10.37
CA ALA A 12 20.05 -35.77 -10.43
C ALA A 12 19.11 -34.64 -9.98
N CYS A 13 19.40 -33.99 -8.86
CA CYS A 13 18.65 -32.85 -8.34
C CYS A 13 18.64 -31.69 -9.36
N VAL A 14 19.80 -31.33 -9.91
CA VAL A 14 19.93 -30.28 -10.95
C VAL A 14 19.07 -30.58 -12.18
N ARG A 15 19.09 -31.84 -12.67
CA ARG A 15 18.24 -32.25 -13.80
C ARG A 15 16.75 -32.17 -13.46
N ALA A 16 16.37 -32.59 -12.25
CA ALA A 16 14.98 -32.56 -11.80
C ALA A 16 14.45 -31.13 -11.61
N LEU A 17 15.27 -30.19 -11.10
CA LEU A 17 14.92 -28.76 -11.03
C LEU A 17 14.72 -28.12 -12.41
N ASN A 18 15.46 -28.58 -13.43
CA ASN A 18 15.33 -28.11 -14.81
C ASN A 18 14.21 -28.80 -15.59
N ASP A 19 13.54 -29.80 -15.01
CA ASP A 19 12.53 -30.57 -15.73
C ASP A 19 11.29 -29.72 -16.02
N LYS A 20 10.57 -30.05 -17.09
CA LYS A 20 9.31 -29.39 -17.47
C LYS A 20 8.16 -29.72 -16.51
N LEU A 21 8.17 -30.91 -15.91
CA LEU A 21 7.12 -31.39 -15.02
C LEU A 21 7.27 -30.82 -13.62
N TYR A 22 6.17 -30.34 -13.05
CA TYR A 22 6.15 -29.80 -11.69
C TYR A 22 6.53 -30.85 -10.64
N GLU A 23 5.97 -32.06 -10.72
CA GLU A 23 6.23 -33.12 -9.73
C GLU A 23 7.71 -33.46 -9.60
N LYS A 24 8.47 -33.44 -10.71
CA LYS A 24 9.92 -33.67 -10.65
C LYS A 24 10.66 -32.54 -9.95
N ARG A 25 10.28 -31.28 -10.21
CA ARG A 25 10.83 -30.13 -9.49
C ARG A 25 10.49 -30.19 -8.00
N LYS A 26 9.29 -30.63 -7.65
CA LYS A 26 8.84 -30.82 -6.26
C LYS A 26 9.66 -31.90 -5.54
N THR A 27 9.95 -33.03 -6.18
CA THR A 27 10.83 -34.05 -5.61
C THR A 27 12.23 -33.49 -5.33
N ALA A 28 12.80 -32.71 -6.25
CA ALA A 28 14.08 -32.05 -6.03
C ALA A 28 14.03 -31.02 -4.88
N ALA A 29 12.92 -30.28 -4.76
CA ALA A 29 12.72 -29.33 -3.66
C ALA A 29 12.69 -30.04 -2.29
N LEU A 30 12.06 -31.22 -2.19
CA LEU A 30 12.07 -32.02 -0.96
C LEU A 30 13.48 -32.54 -0.60
N GLU A 31 14.29 -32.90 -1.60
CA GLU A 31 15.70 -33.26 -1.39
C GLU A 31 16.51 -32.07 -0.84
N ILE A 32 16.30 -30.86 -1.41
CA ILE A 32 16.92 -29.62 -0.93
C ILE A 32 16.47 -29.31 0.51
N GLU A 33 15.18 -29.46 0.81
CA GLU A 33 14.66 -29.23 2.16
C GLU A 33 15.35 -30.13 3.19
N LYS A 34 15.48 -31.43 2.88
CA LYS A 34 16.20 -32.39 3.73
C LYS A 34 17.67 -32.00 3.92
N MET A 35 18.36 -31.65 2.82
CA MET A 35 19.77 -31.26 2.84
C MET A 35 19.99 -30.01 3.71
N VAL A 36 19.13 -29.00 3.60
CA VAL A 36 19.22 -27.76 4.39
C VAL A 36 18.97 -28.03 5.88
N LYS A 37 18.02 -28.91 6.22
CA LYS A 37 17.81 -29.35 7.62
C LYS A 37 19.05 -30.03 8.20
N GLU A 38 19.70 -30.90 7.43
CA GLU A 38 20.94 -31.56 7.84
C GLU A 38 22.07 -30.56 8.04
N PHE A 39 22.26 -29.60 7.12
CA PHE A 39 23.27 -28.55 7.27
C PHE A 39 22.98 -27.61 8.45
N ALA A 40 21.72 -27.24 8.68
CA ALA A 40 21.33 -26.41 9.80
C ALA A 40 21.59 -27.12 11.14
N ALA A 41 21.31 -28.42 11.23
CA ALA A 41 21.52 -29.23 12.44
C ALA A 41 23.00 -29.27 12.89
N VAL A 42 23.95 -29.12 11.95
CA VAL A 42 25.40 -29.06 12.23
C VAL A 42 25.99 -27.66 12.08
N ASN A 43 25.15 -26.61 12.02
CA ASN A 43 25.55 -25.21 11.83
C ASN A 43 26.44 -24.94 10.61
N ASN A 44 26.29 -25.73 9.54
CA ASN A 44 27.04 -25.57 8.29
C ASN A 44 26.43 -24.46 7.41
N THR A 45 26.54 -23.22 7.88
CA THR A 45 26.04 -22.03 7.19
C THR A 45 26.71 -21.80 5.83
N GLY A 46 27.94 -22.29 5.64
CA GLY A 46 28.66 -22.20 4.37
C GLY A 46 27.95 -22.94 3.24
N GLN A 47 27.48 -24.16 3.49
CA GLN A 47 26.75 -24.94 2.48
C GLN A 47 25.36 -24.38 2.20
N ILE A 48 24.68 -23.83 3.21
CA ILE A 48 23.39 -23.14 3.03
C ILE A 48 23.56 -21.92 2.13
N LYS A 49 24.56 -21.07 2.39
CA LYS A 49 24.89 -19.91 1.54
C LYS A 49 25.26 -20.32 0.12
N ARG A 50 25.96 -21.45 -0.05
CA ARG A 50 26.29 -21.99 -1.37
C ARG A 50 25.03 -22.43 -2.14
N LEU A 51 24.09 -23.12 -1.48
CA LEU A 51 22.79 -23.48 -2.07
C LEU A 51 21.99 -22.25 -2.48
N LEU A 52 21.88 -21.25 -1.60
CA LEU A 52 21.21 -19.98 -1.88
C LEU A 52 21.81 -19.30 -3.12
N LYS A 53 23.14 -19.27 -3.22
CA LYS A 53 23.83 -18.70 -4.38
C LYS A 53 23.50 -19.45 -5.66
N VAL A 54 23.58 -20.78 -5.65
CA VAL A 54 23.29 -21.61 -6.84
C VAL A 54 21.83 -21.40 -7.29
N LEU A 55 20.87 -21.52 -6.40
CA LEU A 55 19.45 -21.41 -6.75
C LEU A 55 19.05 -19.97 -7.11
N GLY A 56 19.58 -18.99 -6.40
CA GLY A 56 19.30 -17.57 -6.62
C GLY A 56 19.98 -17.00 -7.86
N GLN A 57 21.25 -17.33 -8.12
CA GLN A 57 22.02 -16.72 -9.20
C GLN A 57 22.05 -17.59 -10.46
N ASP A 58 22.27 -18.89 -10.33
CA ASP A 58 22.40 -19.76 -11.51
C ASP A 58 21.07 -20.28 -12.05
N PHE A 59 20.05 -20.42 -11.19
CA PHE A 59 18.72 -20.88 -11.59
C PHE A 59 17.72 -19.73 -11.77
N ALA A 60 17.44 -18.92 -10.74
CA ALA A 60 16.40 -17.90 -10.79
C ALA A 60 16.68 -16.78 -11.82
N LEU A 61 17.96 -16.51 -12.13
CA LEU A 61 18.36 -15.56 -13.18
C LEU A 61 18.73 -16.24 -14.51
N SER A 62 18.46 -17.53 -14.66
CA SER A 62 18.76 -18.28 -15.89
C SER A 62 17.89 -17.81 -17.05
N GLN A 63 18.41 -17.92 -18.28
CA GLN A 63 17.62 -17.72 -19.50
C GLN A 63 16.57 -18.82 -19.70
N ASN A 64 16.77 -20.01 -19.12
CA ASN A 64 15.83 -21.12 -19.20
C ASN A 64 14.67 -20.93 -18.20
N PRO A 65 13.41 -20.81 -18.66
CA PRO A 65 12.26 -20.64 -17.76
C PRO A 65 12.05 -21.84 -16.82
N HIS A 66 12.45 -23.05 -17.20
CA HIS A 66 12.36 -24.21 -16.31
C HIS A 66 13.38 -24.13 -15.17
N ALA A 67 14.59 -23.67 -15.47
CA ALA A 67 15.60 -23.39 -14.45
C ALA A 67 15.10 -22.32 -13.46
N ARG A 68 14.48 -21.24 -13.96
CA ARG A 68 13.90 -20.21 -13.08
C ARG A 68 12.83 -20.78 -12.15
N LYS A 69 11.89 -21.58 -12.67
CA LYS A 69 10.87 -22.29 -11.86
C LYS A 69 11.51 -23.23 -10.82
N GLY A 70 12.57 -23.94 -11.19
CA GLY A 70 13.37 -24.77 -10.28
C GLY A 70 14.08 -23.97 -9.19
N GLY A 71 14.67 -22.83 -9.54
CA GLY A 71 15.29 -21.92 -8.57
C GLY A 71 14.29 -21.42 -7.54
N LEU A 72 13.12 -20.96 -8.01
CA LEU A 72 12.05 -20.44 -7.15
C LEU A 72 11.55 -21.48 -6.13
N ILE A 73 11.18 -22.69 -6.58
CA ILE A 73 10.72 -23.76 -5.67
C ILE A 73 11.83 -24.23 -4.73
N GLY A 74 13.09 -24.23 -5.18
CA GLY A 74 14.25 -24.55 -4.34
C GLY A 74 14.50 -23.51 -3.25
N LEU A 75 14.40 -22.21 -3.56
CA LEU A 75 14.53 -21.13 -2.58
C LEU A 75 13.40 -21.20 -1.53
N ALA A 76 12.17 -21.49 -1.96
CA ALA A 76 11.06 -21.72 -1.04
C ALA A 76 11.32 -22.92 -0.11
N ALA A 77 11.88 -24.03 -0.64
CA ALA A 77 12.25 -25.19 0.15
C ALA A 77 13.35 -24.89 1.18
N ILE A 78 14.35 -24.05 0.84
CA ILE A 78 15.35 -23.58 1.81
C ILE A 78 14.68 -22.83 2.96
N ALA A 79 13.77 -21.88 2.66
CA ALA A 79 13.07 -21.13 3.71
C ALA A 79 12.23 -22.05 4.61
N ILE A 80 11.48 -22.99 4.01
CA ILE A 80 10.69 -23.97 4.78
C ILE A 80 11.59 -24.83 5.69
N ALA A 81 12.75 -25.26 5.19
CA ALA A 81 13.71 -26.05 5.95
C ALA A 81 14.31 -25.29 7.14
N LEU A 82 14.66 -24.02 6.93
CA LEU A 82 15.27 -23.17 7.96
C LEU A 82 14.27 -22.75 9.05
N GLY A 83 12.98 -22.70 8.74
CA GLY A 83 11.97 -22.26 9.70
C GLY A 83 12.29 -20.86 10.22
N LYS A 84 12.35 -20.68 11.54
CA LYS A 84 12.62 -19.36 12.17
C LYS A 84 13.96 -18.75 11.75
N ASP A 85 14.95 -19.58 11.41
CA ASP A 85 16.28 -19.12 11.01
C ASP A 85 16.31 -18.53 9.58
N THR A 86 15.19 -18.61 8.84
CA THR A 86 15.02 -17.94 7.54
C THR A 86 15.33 -16.44 7.63
N GLY A 87 15.07 -15.82 8.79
CA GLY A 87 15.38 -14.41 9.06
C GLY A 87 16.83 -14.02 8.76
N LEU A 88 17.78 -14.96 8.89
CA LEU A 88 19.21 -14.75 8.65
C LEU A 88 19.60 -14.69 7.16
N TYR A 89 18.68 -15.08 6.27
CA TYR A 89 18.94 -15.27 4.83
C TYR A 89 17.89 -14.59 3.95
N THR A 90 17.13 -13.63 4.50
CA THR A 90 16.01 -12.99 3.78
C THR A 90 16.49 -12.24 2.55
N ASP A 91 17.68 -11.64 2.58
CA ASP A 91 18.24 -10.91 1.45
C ASP A 91 18.51 -11.82 0.24
N GLU A 92 19.20 -12.95 0.48
CA GLU A 92 19.55 -13.92 -0.56
C GLU A 92 18.34 -14.69 -1.08
N LEU A 93 17.28 -14.84 -0.27
CA LEU A 93 16.03 -15.48 -0.67
C LEU A 93 15.13 -14.53 -1.47
N ILE A 94 14.90 -13.32 -0.98
CA ILE A 94 13.86 -12.43 -1.50
C ILE A 94 14.29 -11.79 -2.82
N LYS A 95 15.52 -11.27 -2.91
CA LYS A 95 16.01 -10.56 -4.12
C LYS A 95 15.84 -11.36 -5.43
N PRO A 96 16.30 -12.62 -5.54
CA PRO A 96 16.12 -13.38 -6.77
C PRO A 96 14.65 -13.69 -7.07
N ILE A 97 13.82 -13.92 -6.04
CA ILE A 97 12.38 -14.16 -6.24
C ILE A 97 11.68 -12.92 -6.79
N LEU A 98 11.99 -11.73 -6.24
CA LEU A 98 11.44 -10.47 -6.75
C LEU A 98 11.78 -10.23 -8.22
N GLY A 99 12.99 -10.60 -8.65
CA GLY A 99 13.40 -10.52 -10.06
C GLY A 99 12.49 -11.34 -11.00
N CYS A 100 11.97 -12.47 -10.53
CA CYS A 100 11.07 -13.33 -11.29
C CYS A 100 9.60 -12.89 -11.28
N MET A 101 9.19 -11.94 -10.43
CA MET A 101 7.80 -11.46 -10.41
C MET A 101 7.45 -10.62 -11.65
N ALA A 102 8.43 -10.12 -12.39
CA ALA A 102 8.23 -9.41 -13.65
C ALA A 102 8.59 -10.26 -14.89
N ASP A 103 8.66 -11.59 -14.75
CA ASP A 103 9.06 -12.48 -15.83
C ASP A 103 8.06 -12.50 -17.01
N GLN A 104 8.57 -12.74 -18.22
CA GLN A 104 7.73 -12.86 -19.41
C GLN A 104 6.85 -14.12 -19.39
N ASP A 105 7.33 -15.22 -18.78
CA ASP A 105 6.57 -16.46 -18.63
C ASP A 105 5.63 -16.36 -17.41
N LEU A 106 4.33 -16.42 -17.64
CA LEU A 106 3.28 -16.37 -16.60
C LEU A 106 3.48 -17.40 -15.49
N ARG A 107 4.00 -18.60 -15.82
CA ARG A 107 4.24 -19.66 -14.84
C ARG A 107 5.40 -19.27 -13.94
N VAL A 108 6.43 -18.60 -14.46
CA VAL A 108 7.53 -18.10 -13.62
C VAL A 108 7.00 -17.05 -12.64
N ARG A 109 6.16 -16.11 -13.10
CA ARG A 109 5.53 -15.12 -12.22
C ARG A 109 4.67 -15.77 -11.13
N TYR A 110 3.85 -16.76 -11.49
CA TYR A 110 3.06 -17.55 -10.54
C TYR A 110 3.94 -18.21 -9.47
N TYR A 111 4.99 -18.94 -9.88
CA TYR A 111 5.91 -19.57 -8.92
C TYR A 111 6.68 -18.55 -8.09
N ALA A 112 6.92 -17.34 -8.60
CA ALA A 112 7.58 -16.28 -7.84
C ALA A 112 6.67 -15.80 -6.70
N CYS A 113 5.38 -15.55 -6.97
CA CYS A 113 4.38 -15.24 -5.93
C CYS A 113 4.30 -16.36 -4.88
N GLU A 114 4.17 -17.61 -5.32
CA GLU A 114 4.05 -18.76 -4.40
C GLU A 114 5.31 -18.95 -3.54
N SER A 115 6.49 -18.80 -4.14
CA SER A 115 7.76 -18.93 -3.43
C SER A 115 7.95 -17.80 -2.42
N LEU A 116 7.65 -16.56 -2.81
CA LEU A 116 7.72 -15.42 -1.90
C LEU A 116 6.70 -15.53 -0.77
N TYR A 117 5.48 -16.00 -1.04
CA TYR A 117 4.49 -16.31 -0.02
C TYR A 117 5.05 -17.28 1.03
N ASN A 118 5.70 -18.37 0.60
CA ASN A 118 6.29 -19.32 1.54
C ASN A 118 7.45 -18.73 2.35
N VAL A 119 8.33 -17.93 1.72
CA VAL A 119 9.40 -17.21 2.42
C VAL A 119 8.81 -16.27 3.47
N VAL A 120 7.86 -15.42 3.08
CA VAL A 120 7.21 -14.43 3.96
C VAL A 120 6.44 -15.11 5.10
N LYS A 121 5.74 -16.21 4.80
CA LYS A 121 4.98 -16.99 5.79
C LYS A 121 5.88 -17.50 6.91
N VAL A 122 7.09 -17.95 6.57
CA VAL A 122 8.03 -18.52 7.52
C VAL A 122 8.82 -17.44 8.26
N SER A 123 9.28 -16.39 7.55
CA SER A 123 10.13 -15.35 8.13
C SER A 123 9.39 -14.24 8.87
N ARG A 124 8.08 -14.07 8.64
CA ARG A 124 7.19 -13.12 9.35
C ARG A 124 7.82 -11.72 9.42
N GLY A 125 7.95 -11.13 10.61
CA GLY A 125 8.49 -9.78 10.80
C GLY A 125 9.91 -9.58 10.25
N ALA A 126 10.70 -10.64 10.05
CA ALA A 126 12.03 -10.52 9.46
C ALA A 126 12.03 -10.09 7.98
N VAL A 127 10.87 -10.06 7.31
CA VAL A 127 10.74 -9.53 5.95
C VAL A 127 10.58 -8.02 5.89
N LEU A 128 10.28 -7.36 7.01
CA LEU A 128 9.99 -5.92 7.03
C LEU A 128 11.13 -5.03 6.51
N PRO A 129 12.42 -5.35 6.70
CA PRO A 129 13.51 -4.61 6.04
C PRO A 129 13.43 -4.62 4.51
N HIS A 130 12.75 -5.61 3.91
CA HIS A 130 12.53 -5.74 2.46
C HIS A 130 11.15 -5.25 2.02
N PHE A 131 10.35 -4.71 2.94
CA PHE A 131 8.95 -4.36 2.70
C PHE A 131 8.78 -3.46 1.47
N ALA A 132 9.56 -2.39 1.33
CA ALA A 132 9.48 -1.48 0.20
C ALA A 132 9.66 -2.18 -1.16
N ALA A 133 10.61 -3.13 -1.24
CA ALA A 133 10.87 -3.88 -2.46
C ALA A 133 9.74 -4.87 -2.77
N ILE A 134 9.23 -5.56 -1.74
CA ILE A 134 8.10 -6.50 -1.86
C ILE A 134 6.83 -5.75 -2.27
N PHE A 135 6.50 -4.64 -1.59
CA PHE A 135 5.34 -3.79 -1.89
C PHE A 135 5.38 -3.29 -3.34
N ASN A 136 6.53 -2.79 -3.80
CA ASN A 136 6.67 -2.32 -5.18
C ASN A 136 6.46 -3.43 -6.22
N SER A 137 6.96 -4.64 -5.97
CA SER A 137 6.71 -5.79 -6.85
C SER A 137 5.25 -6.25 -6.79
N LEU A 138 4.66 -6.29 -5.59
CA LEU A 138 3.25 -6.60 -5.37
C LEU A 138 2.32 -5.63 -6.11
N SER A 139 2.58 -4.33 -6.02
CA SER A 139 1.74 -3.31 -6.67
C SER A 139 1.68 -3.46 -8.19
N LYS A 140 2.73 -4.03 -8.81
CA LYS A 140 2.77 -4.32 -10.25
C LYS A 140 2.04 -5.61 -10.56
N ILE A 141 2.39 -6.71 -9.89
CA ILE A 141 1.84 -8.04 -10.17
C ILE A 141 0.36 -8.18 -9.79
N ALA A 142 -0.16 -7.36 -8.86
CA ALA A 142 -1.59 -7.32 -8.54
C ALA A 142 -2.47 -6.95 -9.76
N THR A 143 -1.86 -6.35 -10.78
CA THR A 143 -2.52 -6.01 -12.05
C THR A 143 -2.17 -6.95 -13.20
N ASP A 144 -1.60 -8.13 -12.91
CA ASP A 144 -1.22 -9.12 -13.93
C ASP A 144 -2.41 -9.48 -14.84
N PRO A 145 -2.25 -9.64 -16.16
CA PRO A 145 -3.35 -10.07 -17.02
C PRO A 145 -3.89 -11.48 -16.69
N ASP A 146 -3.08 -12.36 -16.08
CA ASP A 146 -3.46 -13.73 -15.77
C ASP A 146 -4.12 -13.85 -14.37
N GLN A 147 -5.30 -14.45 -14.31
CA GLN A 147 -6.07 -14.58 -13.08
C GLN A 147 -5.39 -15.47 -12.02
N HIS A 148 -4.65 -16.51 -12.43
CA HIS A 148 -3.95 -17.37 -11.47
C HIS A 148 -2.77 -16.64 -10.82
N VAL A 149 -2.06 -15.81 -11.59
CA VAL A 149 -1.00 -14.94 -11.06
C VAL A 149 -1.58 -13.91 -10.11
N LYS A 150 -2.71 -13.27 -10.46
CA LYS A 150 -3.42 -12.35 -9.55
C LYS A 150 -3.79 -13.04 -8.23
N ASN A 151 -4.46 -14.19 -8.29
CA ASN A 151 -4.87 -14.94 -7.09
C ASN A 151 -3.66 -15.29 -6.20
N ALA A 152 -2.53 -15.69 -6.79
CA ALA A 152 -1.32 -15.97 -6.03
C ALA A 152 -0.74 -14.70 -5.37
N SER A 153 -0.78 -13.56 -6.07
CA SER A 153 -0.33 -12.28 -5.51
C SER A 153 -1.23 -11.79 -4.37
N GLU A 154 -2.54 -12.03 -4.43
CA GLU A 154 -3.49 -11.64 -3.38
C GLU A 154 -3.26 -12.42 -2.08
N LEU A 155 -2.86 -13.70 -2.15
CA LEU A 155 -2.49 -14.47 -0.97
C LEU A 155 -1.26 -13.88 -0.27
N LEU A 156 -0.26 -13.48 -1.06
CA LEU A 156 0.95 -12.83 -0.57
C LEU A 156 0.65 -11.43 -0.01
N ASP A 157 -0.15 -10.64 -0.71
CA ASP A 157 -0.58 -9.31 -0.29
C ASP A 157 -1.31 -9.35 1.06
N ARG A 158 -2.28 -10.24 1.21
CA ARG A 158 -3.00 -10.43 2.49
C ARG A 158 -2.05 -10.79 3.62
N LEU A 159 -1.17 -11.76 3.40
CA LEU A 159 -0.19 -12.17 4.40
C LEU A 159 0.76 -11.03 4.80
N LEU A 160 1.19 -10.21 3.83
CA LEU A 160 2.06 -9.07 4.12
C LEU A 160 1.32 -8.01 4.94
N LYS A 161 0.05 -7.74 4.63
CA LYS A 161 -0.81 -6.84 5.42
C LYS A 161 -0.94 -7.32 6.87
N ASP A 162 -1.19 -8.62 7.07
CA ASP A 162 -1.28 -9.21 8.42
C ASP A 162 0.02 -8.99 9.20
N ILE A 163 1.18 -9.21 8.57
CA ILE A 163 2.49 -8.98 9.20
C ILE A 163 2.71 -7.50 9.55
N VAL A 164 2.30 -6.57 8.67
CA VAL A 164 2.42 -5.13 8.92
C VAL A 164 1.57 -4.72 10.13
N VAL A 165 0.31 -5.17 10.19
CA VAL A 165 -0.59 -4.86 11.31
C VAL A 165 -0.10 -5.50 12.62
N GLU A 166 0.39 -6.73 12.58
CA GLU A 166 0.93 -7.39 13.79
C GLU A 166 2.22 -6.74 14.31
N SER A 167 2.98 -6.06 13.45
CA SER A 167 4.26 -5.47 13.82
C SER A 167 4.10 -4.21 14.69
N THR A 168 4.89 -4.11 15.74
CA THR A 168 4.95 -2.91 16.61
C THR A 168 6.00 -1.90 16.17
N THR A 169 6.87 -2.28 15.22
CA THR A 169 8.01 -1.47 14.76
C THR A 169 7.95 -1.26 13.24
N PHE A 170 6.76 -1.31 12.65
CA PHE A 170 6.60 -1.05 11.23
C PHE A 170 6.91 0.42 10.91
N ASP A 171 7.78 0.64 9.92
CA ASP A 171 8.18 1.97 9.47
C ASP A 171 7.10 2.58 8.57
N LEU A 172 6.11 3.22 9.20
CA LEU A 172 5.06 3.93 8.48
C LEU A 172 5.63 5.11 7.69
N ASP A 173 6.55 5.87 8.25
CA ASP A 173 7.22 7.01 7.59
C ASP A 173 7.87 6.60 6.26
N GLY A 174 8.56 5.45 6.23
CA GLY A 174 9.14 4.89 5.02
C GLY A 174 8.10 4.38 4.01
N PHE A 175 6.90 4.00 4.47
CA PHE A 175 5.84 3.50 3.58
C PHE A 175 5.04 4.62 2.89
N ILE A 176 4.77 5.72 3.59
CA ILE A 176 3.92 6.81 3.06
C ILE A 176 4.38 7.34 1.69
N PRO A 177 5.68 7.57 1.42
CA PRO A 177 6.14 7.98 0.10
C PRO A 177 5.77 7.00 -1.01
N LEU A 178 5.79 5.68 -0.75
CA LEU A 178 5.40 4.66 -1.72
C LEU A 178 3.90 4.73 -2.01
N LEU A 179 3.06 4.88 -0.98
CA LEU A 179 1.62 5.04 -1.16
C LEU A 179 1.28 6.31 -1.94
N ARG A 180 1.92 7.42 -1.60
CA ARG A 180 1.77 8.71 -2.28
C ARG A 180 2.12 8.65 -3.76
N GLU A 181 3.14 7.88 -4.14
CA GLU A 181 3.46 7.68 -5.55
C GLU A 181 2.36 6.86 -6.25
N LYS A 182 1.88 5.78 -5.63
CA LYS A 182 0.94 4.85 -6.25
C LYS A 182 -0.51 5.31 -6.27
N ILE A 183 -0.90 6.26 -5.41
CA ILE A 183 -2.28 6.73 -5.31
C ILE A 183 -2.82 7.38 -6.60
N TYR A 184 -1.92 7.90 -7.46
CA TYR A 184 -2.27 8.51 -8.74
C TYR A 184 -2.34 7.53 -9.91
N THR A 185 -2.28 6.22 -9.65
CA THR A 185 -2.45 5.21 -10.69
C THR A 185 -3.82 5.32 -11.36
N LYS A 186 -3.88 4.94 -12.64
CA LYS A 186 -5.10 5.03 -13.46
C LYS A 186 -5.87 3.72 -13.57
N SER A 187 -5.21 2.60 -13.30
CA SER A 187 -5.86 1.28 -13.38
C SER A 187 -6.80 1.10 -12.19
N PRO A 188 -8.10 0.75 -12.39
CA PRO A 188 -9.02 0.49 -11.29
C PRO A 188 -8.51 -0.59 -10.33
N PHE A 189 -7.87 -1.64 -10.86
CA PHE A 189 -7.26 -2.69 -10.05
C PHE A 189 -6.09 -2.17 -9.20
N ALA A 190 -5.24 -1.31 -9.77
CA ALA A 190 -4.15 -0.70 -9.01
C ALA A 190 -4.68 0.27 -7.94
N ARG A 191 -5.76 1.01 -8.23
CA ARG A 191 -6.43 1.86 -7.26
C ARG A 191 -7.01 1.02 -6.12
N GLN A 192 -7.73 -0.06 -6.43
CA GLN A 192 -8.24 -1.00 -5.43
C GLN A 192 -7.12 -1.56 -4.54
N PHE A 193 -5.97 -1.92 -5.12
CA PHE A 193 -4.79 -2.35 -4.37
C PHE A 193 -4.31 -1.28 -3.37
N VAL A 194 -4.12 -0.02 -3.82
CA VAL A 194 -3.68 1.09 -2.95
C VAL A 194 -4.70 1.38 -1.86
N ILE A 195 -5.98 1.47 -2.22
CA ILE A 195 -7.09 1.70 -1.28
C ILE A 195 -7.13 0.60 -0.21
N SER A 196 -6.93 -0.66 -0.59
CA SER A 196 -6.91 -1.77 0.35
C SER A 196 -5.75 -1.66 1.35
N TRP A 197 -4.59 -1.16 0.93
CA TRP A 197 -3.47 -0.85 1.84
C TRP A 197 -3.78 0.33 2.77
N ILE A 198 -4.38 1.41 2.26
CA ILE A 198 -4.79 2.54 3.10
C ILE A 198 -5.84 2.10 4.13
N SER A 199 -6.80 1.28 3.72
CA SER A 199 -7.84 0.74 4.59
C SER A 199 -7.26 -0.06 5.75
N ILE A 200 -6.36 -1.02 5.49
CA ILE A 200 -5.81 -1.85 6.57
C ILE A 200 -4.95 -1.03 7.53
N LEU A 201 -4.17 -0.07 7.02
CA LEU A 201 -3.39 0.84 7.87
C LEU A 201 -4.31 1.70 8.74
N ASN A 202 -5.42 2.21 8.20
CA ASN A 202 -6.39 3.02 8.92
C ASN A 202 -7.11 2.24 10.04
N THR A 203 -7.21 0.91 9.93
CA THR A 203 -7.81 0.08 10.98
C THR A 203 -6.92 -0.12 12.20
N GLU A 204 -5.62 0.18 12.11
CA GLU A 204 -4.66 -0.03 13.18
C GLU A 204 -4.36 1.28 13.93
N PRO A 205 -4.81 1.44 15.19
CA PRO A 205 -4.67 2.71 15.94
C PRO A 205 -3.22 3.16 16.17
N ARG A 206 -2.26 2.23 16.14
CA ARG A 206 -0.83 2.56 16.26
C ARG A 206 -0.28 3.26 15.02
N LEU A 207 -0.90 3.04 13.86
CA LEU A 207 -0.49 3.60 12.57
C LEU A 207 -1.31 4.86 12.28
N ASP A 208 -0.87 6.00 12.81
CA ASP A 208 -1.57 7.28 12.69
C ASP A 208 -1.49 7.83 11.25
N LEU A 209 -2.46 7.45 10.41
CA LEU A 209 -2.57 7.95 9.04
C LEU A 209 -3.11 9.38 8.94
N ILE A 210 -3.74 9.92 9.98
CA ILE A 210 -4.33 11.27 9.93
C ILE A 210 -3.25 12.33 9.72
N GLY A 211 -2.07 12.14 10.33
CA GLY A 211 -0.91 13.01 10.14
C GLY A 211 -0.41 13.10 8.69
N TYR A 212 -0.55 12.01 7.92
CA TYR A 212 -0.12 11.93 6.52
C TYR A 212 -1.25 12.22 5.52
N LEU A 213 -2.48 12.36 5.99
CA LEU A 213 -3.63 12.62 5.13
C LEU A 213 -3.46 13.84 4.21
N PRO A 214 -2.79 14.95 4.60
CA PRO A 214 -2.52 16.06 3.67
C PRO A 214 -1.80 15.64 2.38
N GLU A 215 -1.01 14.57 2.43
CA GLU A 215 -0.22 14.06 1.31
C GLU A 215 -0.98 13.01 0.48
N LEU A 216 -2.05 12.45 1.04
CA LEU A 216 -2.86 11.38 0.42
C LEU A 216 -4.23 11.85 -0.05
N LEU A 217 -4.76 12.94 0.52
CA LEU A 217 -6.15 13.36 0.35
C LEU A 217 -6.50 13.63 -1.12
N ASP A 218 -5.65 14.36 -1.85
CA ASP A 218 -5.90 14.62 -3.28
C ASP A 218 -6.03 13.32 -4.07
N GLY A 219 -5.10 12.39 -3.88
CA GLY A 219 -5.14 11.08 -4.51
C GLY A 219 -6.39 10.27 -4.17
N LEU A 220 -6.86 10.31 -2.92
CA LEU A 220 -8.12 9.67 -2.53
C LEU A 220 -9.32 10.27 -3.26
N PHE A 221 -9.39 11.59 -3.40
CA PHE A 221 -10.45 12.23 -4.18
C PHE A 221 -10.36 11.90 -5.69
N ARG A 222 -9.15 11.77 -6.24
CA ARG A 222 -8.94 11.29 -7.63
C ARG A 222 -9.37 9.84 -7.84
N ILE A 223 -9.31 9.03 -6.80
CA ILE A 223 -9.82 7.66 -6.78
C ILE A 223 -11.35 7.65 -6.59
N LEU A 224 -11.90 8.57 -5.80
CA LEU A 224 -13.35 8.73 -5.65
C LEU A 224 -14.03 9.08 -6.97
N ASP A 225 -13.31 9.69 -7.92
CA ASP A 225 -13.77 9.95 -9.29
C ASP A 225 -13.64 8.73 -10.25
N ASP A 226 -13.37 7.52 -9.75
CA ASP A 226 -13.18 6.34 -10.63
C ASP A 226 -14.45 5.93 -11.39
N THR A 227 -14.31 5.52 -12.65
CA THR A 227 -15.43 4.95 -13.41
C THR A 227 -15.98 3.64 -12.84
N ASN A 228 -15.18 2.90 -12.06
CA ASN A 228 -15.57 1.66 -11.41
C ASN A 228 -16.29 1.94 -10.08
N LEU A 229 -17.57 1.57 -10.01
CA LEU A 229 -18.44 1.81 -8.85
C LEU A 229 -17.97 1.11 -7.56
N GLU A 230 -17.33 -0.05 -7.67
CA GLU A 230 -16.81 -0.77 -6.50
C GLU A 230 -15.64 0.01 -5.89
N VAL A 231 -14.71 0.48 -6.74
CA VAL A 231 -13.58 1.34 -6.32
C VAL A 231 -14.10 2.62 -5.66
N LYS A 232 -15.10 3.28 -6.27
CA LYS A 232 -15.75 4.46 -5.68
C LYS A 232 -16.30 4.18 -4.29
N LYS A 233 -17.10 3.12 -4.13
CA LYS A 233 -17.75 2.76 -2.87
C LYS A 233 -16.75 2.46 -1.75
N ILE A 234 -15.67 1.73 -2.06
CA ILE A 234 -14.62 1.46 -1.07
C ILE A 234 -13.91 2.76 -0.68
N CYS A 235 -13.57 3.61 -1.66
CA CYS A 235 -12.92 4.90 -1.39
C CYS A 235 -13.80 5.84 -0.57
N GLU A 236 -15.10 5.92 -0.88
CA GLU A 236 -16.08 6.70 -0.12
C GLU A 236 -16.14 6.25 1.34
N THR A 237 -16.13 4.93 1.59
CA THR A 237 -16.14 4.36 2.94
C THR A 237 -14.92 4.82 3.73
N ILE A 238 -13.72 4.74 3.13
CA ILE A 238 -12.45 5.13 3.77
C ILE A 238 -12.39 6.65 4.03
N LEU A 239 -12.86 7.47 3.09
CA LEU A 239 -12.98 8.92 3.32
C LEU A 239 -13.94 9.20 4.48
N GLY A 240 -15.07 8.48 4.58
CA GLY A 240 -15.98 8.56 5.71
C GLY A 240 -15.34 8.18 7.05
N GLU A 241 -14.48 7.16 7.07
CA GLU A 241 -13.71 6.75 8.24
C GLU A 241 -12.70 7.82 8.67
N PHE A 242 -11.92 8.37 7.73
CA PHE A 242 -10.99 9.47 8.02
C PHE A 242 -11.71 10.69 8.59
N LEU A 243 -12.84 11.09 7.98
CA LEU A 243 -13.61 12.22 8.48
C LEU A 243 -14.16 11.97 9.90
N ARG A 244 -14.58 10.73 10.19
CA ARG A 244 -14.99 10.33 11.55
C ARG A 244 -13.83 10.38 12.54
N GLY A 245 -12.64 9.93 12.15
CA GLY A 245 -11.42 10.04 12.93
C GLY A 245 -11.06 11.49 13.26
N ILE A 246 -11.07 12.36 12.25
CA ILE A 246 -10.85 13.82 12.39
C ILE A 246 -11.85 14.44 13.38
N LYS A 247 -13.12 14.06 13.32
CA LYS A 247 -14.16 14.55 14.25
C LYS A 247 -13.93 14.07 15.69
N SER A 248 -13.37 12.88 15.86
CA SER A 248 -13.09 12.29 17.17
C SER A 248 -11.88 12.93 17.84
N ASP A 249 -10.82 13.23 17.08
CA ASP A 249 -9.64 13.94 17.57
C ASP A 249 -9.18 15.01 16.57
N PRO A 250 -9.76 16.23 16.64
CA PRO A 250 -9.37 17.33 15.77
C PRO A 250 -7.99 17.90 16.05
N SER A 251 -7.38 17.58 17.21
CA SER A 251 -6.21 18.30 17.72
C SER A 251 -4.93 18.08 16.90
N LYS A 252 -4.85 16.95 16.21
CA LYS A 252 -3.69 16.56 15.39
C LYS A 252 -3.83 16.92 13.91
N VAL A 253 -4.95 17.52 13.52
CA VAL A 253 -5.35 17.66 12.12
C VAL A 253 -4.82 18.98 11.55
N ASN A 254 -4.05 18.89 10.47
CA ASN A 254 -3.62 20.07 9.71
C ASN A 254 -4.69 20.48 8.68
N PHE A 255 -5.73 21.16 9.17
CA PHE A 255 -6.84 21.62 8.32
C PHE A 255 -6.38 22.54 7.17
N GLY A 256 -5.42 23.44 7.44
CA GLY A 256 -4.92 24.40 6.46
C GLY A 256 -4.19 23.75 5.28
N ALA A 257 -3.47 22.65 5.52
CA ALA A 257 -2.81 21.90 4.45
C ALA A 257 -3.79 21.17 3.53
N MET A 258 -4.97 20.82 4.03
CA MET A 258 -5.97 20.03 3.29
C MET A 258 -7.10 20.87 2.66
N ILE A 259 -7.43 22.04 3.22
CA ILE A 259 -8.61 22.81 2.78
C ILE A 259 -8.54 23.24 1.32
N ASN A 260 -7.35 23.62 0.82
CA ASN A 260 -7.19 23.99 -0.59
C ASN A 260 -7.39 22.80 -1.54
N ILE A 261 -7.05 21.58 -1.11
CA ILE A 261 -7.33 20.36 -1.86
C ILE A 261 -8.85 20.18 -1.99
N LEU A 262 -9.57 20.30 -0.87
CA LEU A 262 -11.03 20.18 -0.85
C LEU A 262 -11.73 21.26 -1.68
N ILE A 263 -11.26 22.51 -1.62
CA ILE A 263 -11.78 23.63 -2.42
C ILE A 263 -11.64 23.34 -3.92
N ASN A 264 -10.53 22.75 -4.35
CA ASN A 264 -10.33 22.37 -5.74
C ASN A 264 -11.32 21.28 -6.17
N HIS A 265 -11.41 20.18 -5.42
CA HIS A 265 -12.33 19.07 -5.73
C HIS A 265 -13.81 19.46 -5.67
N ALA A 266 -14.20 20.39 -4.79
CA ALA A 266 -15.56 20.92 -4.75
C ALA A 266 -15.93 21.75 -6.00
N GLN A 267 -14.96 22.30 -6.71
CA GLN A 267 -15.17 23.07 -7.94
C GLN A 267 -15.10 22.21 -9.21
N GLU A 268 -14.63 20.97 -9.12
CA GLU A 268 -14.59 20.06 -10.25
C GLU A 268 -16.02 19.67 -10.65
N LYS A 269 -16.33 19.81 -11.95
CA LYS A 269 -17.67 19.57 -12.51
C LYS A 269 -17.88 18.14 -13.00
N SER A 270 -16.89 17.26 -12.83
CA SER A 270 -16.90 15.92 -13.42
C SER A 270 -17.84 14.96 -12.70
N ASP A 271 -17.98 15.08 -11.37
CA ASP A 271 -18.70 14.10 -10.57
C ASP A 271 -19.37 14.71 -9.32
N ASP A 272 -20.68 14.45 -9.19
CA ASP A 272 -21.54 14.95 -8.11
C ASP A 272 -21.17 14.39 -6.72
N LEU A 273 -20.70 13.15 -6.64
CA LEU A 273 -20.28 12.49 -5.40
C LEU A 273 -18.98 13.11 -4.89
N VAL A 274 -18.02 13.36 -5.78
CA VAL A 274 -16.74 14.02 -5.46
C VAL A 274 -17.00 15.41 -4.88
N GLN A 275 -17.79 16.22 -5.59
CA GLN A 275 -18.16 17.56 -5.15
C GLN A 275 -18.89 17.52 -3.79
N PHE A 276 -19.89 16.65 -3.65
CA PHE A 276 -20.65 16.52 -2.40
C PHE A 276 -19.77 16.13 -1.21
N THR A 277 -18.85 15.18 -1.43
CA THR A 277 -17.92 14.72 -0.41
C THR A 277 -16.98 15.85 0.00
N ALA A 278 -16.42 16.59 -0.96
CA ALA A 278 -15.53 17.72 -0.68
C ALA A 278 -16.23 18.82 0.13
N ILE A 279 -17.46 19.20 -0.26
CA ILE A 279 -18.26 20.21 0.45
C ILE A 279 -18.60 19.74 1.87
N THR A 280 -18.92 18.46 2.04
CA THR A 280 -19.17 17.87 3.37
C THR A 280 -17.94 17.98 4.25
N TRP A 281 -16.75 17.69 3.73
CA TRP A 281 -15.50 17.86 4.47
C TRP A 281 -15.21 19.32 4.81
N ILE A 282 -15.40 20.25 3.85
CA ILE A 282 -15.24 21.70 4.07
C ILE A 282 -16.14 22.17 5.23
N LYS A 283 -17.40 21.72 5.25
CA LYS A 283 -18.33 22.02 6.35
C LYS A 283 -17.76 21.61 7.71
N GLU A 284 -17.32 20.37 7.83
CA GLU A 284 -16.79 19.86 9.09
C GLU A 284 -15.48 20.57 9.47
N PHE A 285 -14.62 20.92 8.51
CA PHE A 285 -13.38 21.66 8.76
C PHE A 285 -13.66 23.06 9.32
N VAL A 286 -14.62 23.78 8.74
CA VAL A 286 -15.07 25.08 9.23
C VAL A 286 -15.65 24.96 10.64
N GLN A 287 -16.40 23.91 10.93
CA GLN A 287 -16.97 23.67 12.25
C GLN A 287 -15.92 23.31 13.32
N LEU A 288 -14.92 22.50 12.97
CA LEU A 288 -13.92 21.98 13.91
C LEU A 288 -12.78 22.96 14.18
N SER A 289 -12.32 23.68 13.15
CA SER A 289 -11.11 24.53 13.24
C SER A 289 -11.39 26.03 13.31
N GLY A 290 -12.63 26.44 13.02
CA GLY A 290 -13.14 27.81 13.23
C GLY A 290 -12.21 28.88 12.64
N PRO A 291 -11.57 29.73 13.47
CA PRO A 291 -10.71 30.83 13.00
C PRO A 291 -9.58 30.42 12.05
N ALA A 292 -9.07 29.18 12.14
CA ALA A 292 -8.00 28.70 11.26
C ALA A 292 -8.42 28.66 9.79
N MET A 293 -9.72 28.60 9.49
CA MET A 293 -10.24 28.60 8.11
C MET A 293 -10.40 29.98 7.51
N LEU A 294 -10.29 31.06 8.29
CA LEU A 294 -10.51 32.43 7.82
C LEU A 294 -9.64 32.83 6.62
N PRO A 295 -8.34 32.49 6.55
CA PRO A 295 -7.52 32.78 5.37
C PRO A 295 -8.02 32.11 4.09
N HIS A 296 -8.81 31.04 4.20
CA HIS A 296 -9.30 30.24 3.08
C HIS A 296 -10.75 30.54 2.70
N VAL A 297 -11.44 31.41 3.44
CA VAL A 297 -12.88 31.72 3.28
C VAL A 297 -13.25 32.13 1.86
N SER A 298 -12.42 32.94 1.20
CA SER A 298 -12.68 33.34 -0.20
C SER A 298 -12.78 32.12 -1.11
N GLY A 299 -11.83 31.19 -1.02
CA GLY A 299 -11.84 29.96 -1.83
C GLY A 299 -12.99 29.03 -1.44
N ILE A 300 -13.31 28.93 -0.15
CA ILE A 300 -14.47 28.17 0.33
C ILE A 300 -15.76 28.70 -0.30
N PHE A 301 -15.99 30.02 -0.28
CA PHE A 301 -17.18 30.59 -0.91
C PHE A 301 -17.21 30.39 -2.42
N THR A 302 -16.08 30.55 -3.12
CA THR A 302 -16.01 30.28 -4.55
C THR A 302 -16.39 28.84 -4.88
N ALA A 303 -16.02 27.87 -4.04
CA ALA A 303 -16.39 26.47 -4.23
C ALA A 303 -17.85 26.17 -3.87
N VAL A 304 -18.35 26.75 -2.78
CA VAL A 304 -19.65 26.42 -2.17
C VAL A 304 -20.82 27.16 -2.85
N LEU A 305 -20.65 28.44 -3.21
CA LEU A 305 -21.76 29.26 -3.72
C LEU A 305 -22.37 28.74 -5.03
N PRO A 306 -21.59 28.33 -6.06
CA PRO A 306 -22.16 27.75 -7.27
C PRO A 306 -23.00 26.50 -6.98
N CYS A 307 -22.69 25.81 -5.88
CA CYS A 307 -23.39 24.60 -5.51
C CYS A 307 -24.80 24.84 -4.94
N LEU A 308 -25.13 26.08 -4.54
CA LEU A 308 -26.46 26.47 -4.03
C LEU A 308 -27.56 26.40 -5.09
N ALA A 309 -27.18 26.37 -6.37
CA ALA A 309 -28.09 26.26 -7.49
C ALA A 309 -28.59 24.82 -7.73
N TYR A 310 -27.99 23.80 -7.08
CA TYR A 310 -28.37 22.40 -7.27
C TYR A 310 -29.46 21.93 -6.30
N ASP A 311 -30.31 21.02 -6.78
CA ASP A 311 -31.70 20.83 -6.35
C ASP A 311 -31.93 19.87 -5.16
N THR A 312 -30.91 19.59 -4.33
CA THR A 312 -31.08 18.66 -3.19
C THR A 312 -31.04 19.38 -1.84
N ASP A 313 -32.04 19.12 -1.00
CA ASP A 313 -32.19 19.74 0.34
C ASP A 313 -30.97 19.53 1.24
N ALA A 314 -30.32 18.36 1.14
CA ALA A 314 -29.12 18.03 1.90
C ALA A 314 -27.94 18.96 1.55
N ARG A 315 -27.70 19.21 0.25
CA ARG A 315 -26.68 20.15 -0.21
C ARG A 315 -27.00 21.56 0.27
N ARG A 316 -28.22 22.03 0.04
CA ARG A 316 -28.64 23.39 0.44
C ARG A 316 -28.44 23.64 1.94
N SER A 317 -28.81 22.68 2.79
CA SER A 317 -28.62 22.76 4.24
C SER A 317 -27.14 22.91 4.64
N ILE A 318 -26.24 22.12 4.03
CA ILE A 318 -24.80 22.19 4.27
C ILE A 318 -24.24 23.57 3.89
N LEU A 319 -24.63 24.09 2.72
CA LEU A 319 -24.10 25.35 2.19
C LEU A 319 -24.57 26.57 3.02
N ILE A 320 -25.84 26.56 3.46
CA ILE A 320 -26.37 27.58 4.38
C ILE A 320 -25.61 27.56 5.71
N PHE A 321 -25.34 26.37 6.23
CA PHE A 321 -24.60 26.21 7.49
C PHE A 321 -23.18 26.76 7.39
N ILE A 322 -22.43 26.42 6.32
CA ILE A 322 -21.08 26.95 6.06
C ILE A 322 -21.13 28.48 6.03
N THR A 323 -22.05 29.05 5.25
CA THR A 323 -22.19 30.50 5.08
C THR A 323 -22.47 31.20 6.41
N ASN A 324 -23.38 30.66 7.20
CA ASN A 324 -23.74 31.22 8.50
C ASN A 324 -22.58 31.19 9.50
N ILE A 325 -21.83 30.08 9.59
CA ILE A 325 -20.69 29.98 10.50
C ILE A 325 -19.59 30.96 10.11
N ILE A 326 -19.25 31.01 8.82
CA ILE A 326 -18.22 31.91 8.33
C ILE A 326 -18.60 33.38 8.59
N LEU A 327 -19.84 33.77 8.26
CA LEU A 327 -20.33 35.12 8.54
C LEU A 327 -20.25 35.45 10.03
N ARG A 328 -20.65 34.52 10.90
CA ARG A 328 -20.59 34.73 12.35
C ARG A 328 -19.17 34.97 12.85
N HIS A 329 -18.18 34.26 12.31
CA HIS A 329 -16.76 34.49 12.63
C HIS A 329 -16.25 35.84 12.10
N ILE A 330 -16.63 36.23 10.88
CA ILE A 330 -16.27 37.53 10.30
C ILE A 330 -16.85 38.67 11.13
N TYR A 331 -18.15 38.62 11.45
CA TYR A 331 -18.79 39.64 12.29
C TYR A 331 -18.16 39.75 13.67
N PHE A 332 -17.79 38.61 14.28
CA PHE A 332 -17.12 38.60 15.58
C PHE A 332 -15.76 39.31 15.52
N ILE A 333 -14.97 39.06 14.47
CA ILE A 333 -13.66 39.72 14.29
C ILE A 333 -13.82 41.20 14.00
N SER A 334 -14.76 41.59 13.12
CA SER A 334 -15.04 43.00 12.84
C SER A 334 -15.47 43.74 14.10
N SER A 335 -16.30 43.12 14.95
CA SER A 335 -16.74 43.69 16.22
C SER A 335 -15.60 43.80 17.24
N LEU A 336 -14.70 42.80 17.30
CA LEU A 336 -13.53 42.83 18.17
C LEU A 336 -12.50 43.89 17.72
N ALA A 337 -12.26 44.00 16.41
CA ALA A 337 -11.40 45.02 15.83
C ALA A 337 -11.93 46.45 16.10
N TYR A 338 -13.26 46.64 16.02
CA TYR A 338 -13.91 47.88 16.39
C TYR A 338 -13.77 48.20 17.89
N LEU A 339 -13.94 47.21 18.76
CA LEU A 339 -13.71 47.42 20.20
C LEU A 339 -12.25 47.78 20.50
N LEU A 340 -11.29 47.08 19.89
CA LEU A 340 -9.86 47.36 20.06
C LEU A 340 -9.47 48.75 19.52
N SER A 341 -10.06 49.19 18.40
CA SER A 341 -9.82 50.56 17.89
C SER A 341 -10.43 51.63 18.81
N CYS A 342 -11.55 51.35 19.48
CA CYS A 342 -12.08 52.24 20.52
C CYS A 342 -11.16 52.33 21.76
N PHE A 343 -10.46 51.25 22.13
CA PHE A 343 -9.51 51.27 23.26
C PHE A 343 -8.16 51.90 22.93
N TYR A 344 -7.75 51.94 21.65
CA TYR A 344 -6.49 52.57 21.23
C TYR A 344 -6.60 54.10 21.03
N VAL A 345 -7.82 54.65 21.11
CA VAL A 345 -8.12 56.08 20.97
C VAL A 345 -8.42 56.74 22.35
N MET A 346 -8.30 55.97 23.44
CA MET A 346 -8.20 56.49 24.82
C MET A 346 -6.76 56.40 25.31
#